data_AF-A0A9D5AVF7-F1
#
_entry.id   AF-A0A9D5AVF7-F1
#
_cell.length_a   1.000
_cell.length_b   1.000
_cell.length_c   1.000
_cell.angle_alpha   90.00
_cell.angle_beta   90.00
_cell.angle_gamma   90.00
#
_symmetry.space_group_name_H-M   'P 1'
#
loop_
_entity.id
_entity.type
_entity.pdbx_description
1 polymer ?
#
loop_
_entity_poly.entity_id
_entity_poly.type
_entity_poly.pdbx_seq_one_letter_code
_entity_poly.pdbx_strand_id
1 'polypeptide(L)'
;MGVVQLQFSKTQKVRLHKAKESLSSKMNSDSLVTVADSIHVNHEDGVLKGHGTADLDGQVVATLCGTVERVNKLIYVRGLGSRYKPEVGDIVIGRVIEVDQKFWRLDINCNRNAYLMLSAMNMPDGVQRRRTALDELNMRGIFEEADLIC
;
A
#
# COMPACT_ATOMS: atom_id res chain seq x y z
N MET A 1 37.27 9.46 0.80
CA MET A 1 36.34 8.61 1.57
C MET A 1 36.08 7.36 0.74
N GLY A 2 36.49 6.19 1.24
CA GLY A 2 36.57 4.95 0.47
C GLY A 2 35.19 4.43 0.03
N VAL A 3 35.06 4.11 -1.25
CA VAL A 3 33.86 3.47 -1.81
C VAL A 3 33.86 2.01 -1.33
N VAL A 4 32.94 1.65 -0.44
CA VAL A 4 32.73 0.26 -0.03
C VAL A 4 32.18 -0.52 -1.24
N GLN A 5 33.03 -1.35 -1.86
CA GLN A 5 32.60 -2.28 -2.90
C GLN A 5 31.85 -3.45 -2.25
N LEU A 6 30.53 -3.33 -2.16
CA LEU A 6 29.64 -4.43 -1.77
C LEU A 6 29.69 -5.53 -2.85
N GLN A 7 30.18 -6.72 -2.48
CA GLN A 7 30.17 -7.88 -3.36
C GLN A 7 28.77 -8.50 -3.39
N PHE A 8 28.02 -8.22 -4.46
CA PHE A 8 26.67 -8.75 -4.66
C PHE A 8 26.67 -10.11 -5.37
N SER A 9 25.78 -11.01 -4.94
CA SER A 9 25.46 -12.26 -5.65
C SER A 9 24.87 -11.97 -7.04
N LYS A 10 24.94 -12.95 -7.96
CA LYS A 10 24.47 -12.83 -9.34
C LYS A 10 22.98 -12.41 -9.42
N THR A 11 22.14 -12.94 -8.52
CA THR A 11 20.72 -12.57 -8.39
C THR A 11 20.50 -11.17 -7.81
N GLN A 12 21.34 -10.76 -6.85
CA GLN A 12 21.29 -9.41 -6.25
C GLN A 12 21.67 -8.33 -7.29
N LYS A 13 22.66 -8.60 -8.15
CA LYS A 13 23.04 -7.71 -9.25
C LYS A 13 21.89 -7.49 -10.24
N VAL A 14 21.18 -8.55 -10.61
CA VAL A 14 20.02 -8.46 -11.52
C VAL A 14 18.89 -7.64 -10.90
N ARG A 15 18.59 -7.84 -9.60
CA ARG A 15 17.58 -7.04 -8.87
C ARG A 15 17.97 -5.56 -8.81
N LEU A 16 19.25 -5.27 -8.55
CA LEU A 16 19.77 -3.90 -8.49
C LEU A 16 19.73 -3.20 -9.85
N HIS A 17 20.05 -3.91 -10.93
CA HIS A 17 19.94 -3.37 -12.29
C HIS A 17 18.50 -3.01 -12.64
N LYS A 18 17.56 -3.93 -12.40
CA LYS A 18 16.13 -3.71 -12.65
C LYS A 18 15.58 -2.55 -11.81
N ALA A 19 16.02 -2.41 -10.56
CA ALA A 19 15.66 -1.28 -9.71
C ALA A 19 16.21 0.04 -10.25
N LYS A 20 17.47 0.07 -10.72
CA LYS A 20 18.08 1.26 -11.34
C LYS A 20 17.38 1.68 -12.64
N GLU A 21 17.04 0.73 -13.51
CA GLU A 21 16.29 1.03 -14.74
C GLU A 21 14.88 1.58 -14.45
N SER A 22 14.23 1.06 -13.40
CA SER A 22 12.93 1.60 -12.96
C SER A 22 13.02 3.01 -12.38
N LEU A 23 14.16 3.36 -11.77
CA LEU A 23 14.43 4.72 -11.27
C LEU A 23 14.78 5.68 -12.42
N SER A 24 15.63 5.25 -13.35
CA SER A 24 16.17 6.11 -14.41
C SER A 24 15.14 6.52 -15.46
N SER A 25 14.04 5.76 -15.62
CA SER A 25 13.05 6.01 -16.68
C SER A 25 11.93 6.99 -16.27
N LYS A 26 11.88 7.45 -15.01
CA LYS A 26 10.75 8.26 -14.49
C LYS A 26 11.12 9.54 -13.74
N MET A 27 12.40 9.84 -13.54
CA MET A 27 12.78 10.99 -12.73
C MET A 27 13.06 12.22 -13.61
N ASN A 28 12.03 13.04 -13.82
CA ASN A 28 12.26 14.46 -14.07
C ASN A 28 12.80 15.04 -12.75
N SER A 29 14.01 15.58 -12.73
CA SER A 29 14.61 16.14 -11.50
C SER A 29 13.74 17.23 -10.87
N ASP A 30 12.98 17.96 -11.69
CA ASP A 30 12.09 19.05 -11.27
C ASP A 30 10.81 18.58 -10.57
N SER A 31 10.53 17.28 -10.52
CA SER A 31 9.37 16.75 -9.80
C SER A 31 9.71 16.14 -8.44
N LEU A 32 10.98 16.11 -8.04
CA LEU A 32 11.37 15.59 -6.72
C LEU A 32 11.12 16.66 -5.65
N VAL A 33 10.45 16.27 -4.58
CA VAL A 33 10.16 17.13 -3.43
C VAL A 33 10.57 16.45 -2.14
N THR A 34 10.98 17.25 -1.18
CA THR A 34 11.20 16.89 0.21
C THR A 34 10.06 17.43 1.08
N VAL A 35 10.03 17.04 2.35
CA VAL A 35 9.00 17.51 3.28
C VAL A 35 9.11 19.03 3.43
N ALA A 36 7.96 19.71 3.37
CA ALA A 36 7.80 21.16 3.41
C ALA A 36 8.24 21.93 2.15
N ASP A 37 8.66 21.24 1.08
CA ASP A 37 8.89 21.92 -0.20
C ASP A 37 7.58 22.44 -0.80
N SER A 38 7.62 23.65 -1.33
CA SER A 38 6.48 24.26 -1.99
C SER A 38 6.32 23.72 -3.41
N ILE A 39 5.11 23.27 -3.72
CA ILE A 39 4.74 22.79 -5.05
C ILE A 39 4.15 23.98 -5.80
N HIS A 40 4.82 24.41 -6.86
CA HIS A 40 4.26 25.43 -7.76
C HIS A 40 3.02 24.88 -8.48
N VAL A 41 1.93 25.61 -8.35
CA VAL A 41 0.61 25.31 -8.92
C VAL A 41 0.05 26.59 -9.53
N ASN A 42 -0.57 26.50 -10.71
CA ASN A 42 -1.26 27.64 -11.31
C ASN A 42 -2.61 27.83 -10.59
N HIS A 43 -2.75 28.93 -9.83
CA HIS A 43 -3.94 29.22 -9.01
C HIS A 43 -5.25 29.38 -9.81
N GLU A 44 -5.15 29.60 -11.11
CA GLU A 44 -6.26 29.81 -12.03
C GLU A 44 -7.14 28.56 -12.27
N ASP A 45 -6.65 27.35 -11.94
CA ASP A 45 -7.34 26.09 -12.29
C ASP A 45 -8.13 25.40 -11.17
N GLY A 46 -8.05 25.87 -9.92
CA GLY A 46 -8.74 25.24 -8.79
C GLY A 46 -8.28 23.79 -8.56
N VAL A 47 -7.07 23.65 -8.01
CA VAL A 47 -6.38 22.35 -7.89
C VAL A 47 -6.84 21.54 -6.68
N LEU A 48 -7.03 20.25 -6.91
CA LEU A 48 -7.35 19.24 -5.90
C LEU A 48 -6.06 18.73 -5.25
N LYS A 49 -6.03 18.77 -3.91
CA LYS A 49 -4.90 18.35 -3.09
C LYS A 49 -5.09 16.88 -2.72
N GLY A 50 -4.22 16.03 -3.24
CA GLY A 50 -4.23 14.58 -3.01
C GLY A 50 -3.30 14.17 -1.87
N HIS A 51 -3.01 12.87 -1.81
CA HIS A 51 -2.14 12.30 -0.78
C HIS A 51 -0.73 12.90 -0.84
N GLY A 52 -0.13 13.13 0.33
CA GLY A 52 1.23 13.69 0.41
C GLY A 52 1.33 15.18 0.10
N THR A 53 0.19 15.88 -0.01
CA THR A 53 0.14 17.35 -0.14
C THR A 53 -0.68 17.94 1.00
N ALA A 54 -0.30 19.14 1.44
CA ALA A 54 -1.03 19.92 2.43
C ALA A 54 -1.12 21.38 1.98
N ASP A 55 -2.04 22.13 2.58
CA ASP A 55 -2.15 23.57 2.37
C ASP A 55 -1.47 24.31 3.51
N LEU A 56 -0.54 25.21 3.18
CA LEU A 56 0.13 26.08 4.13
C LEU A 56 0.15 27.49 3.55
N ASP A 57 -0.48 28.44 4.23
CA ASP A 57 -0.52 29.86 3.85
C ASP A 57 -0.98 30.11 2.39
N GLY A 58 -1.91 29.29 1.89
CA GLY A 58 -2.44 29.38 0.53
C GLY A 58 -1.53 28.78 -0.55
N GLN A 59 -0.46 28.10 -0.15
CA GLN A 59 0.44 27.35 -1.01
C GLN A 59 0.34 25.85 -0.75
N VAL A 60 0.42 25.06 -1.83
CA VAL A 60 0.47 23.61 -1.73
C VAL A 60 1.89 23.20 -1.34
N VAL A 61 2.05 22.52 -0.21
CA VAL A 61 3.34 22.03 0.28
C VAL A 61 3.35 20.50 0.31
N ALA A 62 4.52 19.92 0.09
CA ALA A 62 4.73 18.48 0.16
C ALA A 62 4.83 18.01 1.63
N THR A 63 4.13 16.93 1.98
CA THR A 63 4.22 16.29 3.31
C THR A 63 5.15 15.08 3.31
N LEU A 64 5.53 14.59 2.13
CA LEU A 64 6.33 13.38 1.94
C LEU A 64 7.50 13.66 1.00
N CYS A 65 8.61 12.96 1.20
CA CYS A 65 9.69 12.94 0.21
C CYS A 65 9.32 12.00 -0.94
N GLY A 66 9.32 12.52 -2.17
CA GLY A 66 8.79 11.77 -3.30
C GLY A 66 8.80 12.54 -4.61
N THR A 67 8.12 11.97 -5.59
CA THR A 67 7.88 12.62 -6.88
C THR A 67 6.46 13.18 -6.91
N VAL A 68 6.31 14.43 -7.33
CA VAL A 68 5.00 15.06 -7.56
C VAL A 68 4.39 14.47 -8.82
N GLU A 69 3.26 13.79 -8.68
CA GLU A 69 2.44 13.32 -9.80
C GLU A 69 1.23 14.24 -9.96
N ARG A 70 0.97 14.67 -11.19
CA ARG A 70 -0.14 15.55 -11.55
C ARG A 70 -1.05 14.82 -12.52
N VAL A 71 -2.30 14.64 -12.14
CA VAL A 71 -3.32 13.98 -12.95
C VAL A 71 -4.51 14.92 -13.08
N ASN A 72 -4.63 15.56 -14.24
CA ASN A 72 -5.59 16.65 -14.46
C ASN A 72 -5.43 17.75 -13.40
N LYS A 73 -6.47 17.99 -12.60
CA LYS A 73 -6.49 18.95 -11.50
C LYS A 73 -6.03 18.36 -10.17
N LEU A 74 -5.71 17.07 -10.08
CA LEU A 74 -5.27 16.41 -8.85
C LEU A 74 -3.74 16.40 -8.79
N ILE A 75 -3.20 16.93 -7.68
CA ILE A 75 -1.78 16.86 -7.38
C ILE A 75 -1.58 15.99 -6.15
N TYR A 76 -0.70 15.01 -6.24
CA TYR A 76 -0.30 14.18 -5.10
C TYR A 76 1.20 13.90 -5.16
N VAL A 77 1.77 13.57 -4.00
CA VAL A 77 3.18 13.19 -3.90
C VAL A 77 3.25 11.68 -3.75
N ARG A 78 3.90 11.04 -4.72
CA ARG A 78 4.23 9.62 -4.63
C ARG A 78 5.52 9.45 -3.83
N GLY A 79 5.38 8.98 -2.60
CA GLY A 79 6.52 8.73 -1.71
C GLY A 79 7.49 7.68 -2.26
N LEU A 80 8.79 7.84 -1.98
CA LEU A 80 9.83 6.90 -2.41
C LEU A 80 9.76 5.53 -1.70
N GLY A 81 9.13 5.47 -0.52
CA GLY A 81 8.90 4.25 0.23
C GLY A 81 7.59 4.34 0.99
N SER A 82 6.67 3.42 0.71
CA SER A 82 5.43 3.27 1.46
C SER A 82 5.16 1.79 1.72
N ARG A 83 4.53 1.49 2.86
CA ARG A 83 3.88 0.18 3.02
C ARG A 83 2.77 0.03 1.99
N TYR A 84 2.35 -1.21 1.78
CA TYR A 84 1.22 -1.48 0.90
C TYR A 84 -0.02 -0.73 1.42
N LYS A 85 -0.68 0.01 0.52
CA LYS A 85 -1.92 0.74 0.80
C LYS A 85 -3.04 0.01 0.05
N PRO A 86 -3.95 -0.67 0.76
CA PRO A 86 -5.00 -1.46 0.13
C PRO A 86 -6.02 -0.52 -0.52
N GLU A 87 -6.32 -0.78 -1.78
CA GLU A 87 -7.39 -0.14 -2.54
C GLU A 87 -8.48 -1.18 -2.89
N VAL A 88 -9.68 -0.69 -3.23
CA VAL A 88 -10.80 -1.57 -3.57
C VAL A 88 -10.51 -2.31 -4.88
N GLY A 89 -10.62 -3.63 -4.85
CA GLY A 89 -10.37 -4.50 -6.00
C GLY A 89 -8.96 -5.09 -6.06
N ASP A 90 -8.07 -4.72 -5.13
CA ASP A 90 -6.77 -5.35 -5.03
C ASP A 90 -6.90 -6.80 -4.56
N ILE A 91 -6.17 -7.71 -5.21
CA ILE A 91 -6.04 -9.11 -4.80
C ILE A 91 -4.79 -9.21 -3.93
N VAL A 92 -4.95 -9.67 -2.69
CA VAL A 92 -3.90 -9.69 -1.69
C VAL A 92 -3.79 -11.06 -1.05
N ILE A 93 -2.57 -11.43 -0.65
CA ILE A 93 -2.34 -12.61 0.17
C ILE A 93 -2.18 -12.14 1.61
N GLY A 94 -3.00 -12.68 2.50
CA GLY A 94 -2.98 -12.37 3.94
C GLY A 94 -2.62 -13.60 4.77
N ARG A 95 -1.87 -13.40 5.86
CA ARG A 95 -1.63 -14.44 6.87
C ARG A 95 -2.58 -14.28 8.04
N VAL A 96 -3.24 -15.35 8.48
CA VAL A 96 -4.07 -15.32 9.69
C VAL A 96 -3.18 -15.10 10.92
N ILE A 97 -3.43 -14.00 11.63
CA ILE A 97 -2.78 -13.68 12.90
C ILE A 97 -3.63 -14.27 14.05
N GLU A 98 -4.93 -14.00 14.02
CA GLU A 98 -5.86 -14.35 15.09
C GLU A 98 -7.25 -14.69 14.51
N VAL A 99 -7.94 -15.62 15.19
CA VAL A 99 -9.32 -16.00 14.91
C VAL A 99 -10.22 -15.39 15.99
N ASP A 100 -11.15 -14.52 15.60
CA ASP A 100 -12.17 -13.93 16.47
C ASP A 100 -13.54 -14.57 16.17
N GLN A 101 -14.57 -14.27 16.96
CA GLN A 101 -15.91 -14.88 16.85
C GLN A 101 -16.63 -14.62 15.52
N LYS A 102 -16.24 -13.56 14.79
CA LYS A 102 -16.93 -13.11 13.55
C LYS A 102 -16.00 -12.84 12.38
N PHE A 103 -14.70 -12.71 12.63
CA PHE A 103 -13.72 -12.37 11.61
C PHE A 103 -12.36 -12.99 11.91
N TRP A 104 -11.57 -13.16 10.85
CA TRP A 104 -10.15 -13.45 10.96
C TRP A 104 -9.37 -12.15 10.82
N ARG A 105 -8.37 -11.97 11.69
CA ARG A 105 -7.41 -10.88 11.58
C ARG A 105 -6.26 -11.32 10.70
N LEU A 106 -6.01 -10.59 9.61
CA LEU A 106 -5.02 -10.94 8.60
C LEU A 106 -3.88 -9.92 8.58
N ASP A 107 -2.65 -10.41 8.43
CA ASP A 107 -1.47 -9.61 8.08
C ASP A 107 -1.32 -9.57 6.56
N ILE A 108 -1.46 -8.37 5.99
CA ILE A 108 -1.25 -8.07 4.56
C ILE A 108 -0.09 -7.09 4.35
N ASN A 109 0.79 -6.91 5.34
CA ASN A 109 1.90 -5.94 5.30
C ASN A 109 1.45 -4.49 5.03
N CYS A 110 0.28 -4.13 5.55
CA CYS A 110 -0.27 -2.77 5.53
C CYS A 110 0.08 -2.02 6.83
N ASN A 111 -0.29 -0.73 6.93
CA ASN A 111 -0.19 0.03 8.18
C ASN A 111 -1.12 -0.49 9.29
N ARG A 112 -2.17 -1.24 8.93
CA ARG A 112 -3.17 -1.82 9.82
C ARG A 112 -3.44 -3.25 9.37
N ASN A 113 -3.82 -4.09 10.32
CA ASN A 113 -4.25 -5.45 10.02
C ASN A 113 -5.56 -5.42 9.23
N ALA A 114 -5.70 -6.36 8.30
CA ALA A 114 -6.93 -6.55 7.57
C ALA A 114 -7.88 -7.48 8.34
N TYR A 115 -9.16 -7.42 7.99
CA TYR A 115 -10.20 -8.22 8.61
C TYR A 115 -10.98 -8.96 7.53
N LEU A 116 -11.05 -10.28 7.65
CA LEU A 116 -11.90 -11.11 6.81
C LEU A 116 -13.12 -11.54 7.62
N MET A 117 -14.29 -11.01 7.26
CA MET A 117 -15.55 -11.36 7.93
C MET A 117 -16.00 -12.78 7.52
N LEU A 118 -16.58 -13.54 8.46
CA LEU A 118 -17.20 -14.84 8.17
C LEU A 118 -18.32 -14.75 7.11
N SER A 119 -18.98 -13.60 7.01
CA SER A 119 -20.00 -13.33 5.99
C SER A 119 -19.42 -13.14 4.58
N ALA A 120 -18.15 -12.76 4.45
CA ALA A 120 -17.50 -12.43 3.18
C ALA A 120 -16.76 -13.63 2.56
N MET A 121 -16.79 -14.79 3.22
CA MET A 121 -16.13 -16.01 2.82
C MET A 121 -17.12 -17.02 2.25
N ASN A 122 -16.65 -17.87 1.34
CA ASN A 122 -17.39 -19.05 0.90
C ASN A 122 -17.16 -20.21 1.87
N MET A 123 -18.25 -20.79 2.38
CA MET A 123 -18.15 -21.98 3.23
C MET A 123 -17.59 -23.15 2.41
N PRO A 124 -16.85 -24.08 3.05
CA PRO A 124 -16.28 -25.25 2.36
C PRO A 124 -17.34 -26.15 1.70
N ASP A 125 -18.59 -26.10 2.19
CA ASP A 125 -19.75 -26.79 1.62
C ASP A 125 -20.15 -26.26 0.23
N GLY A 126 -19.66 -25.09 -0.18
CA GLY A 126 -19.99 -24.45 -1.47
C GLY A 126 -21.45 -23.96 -1.59
N VAL A 127 -22.31 -24.35 -0.65
CA VAL A 127 -23.72 -23.94 -0.58
C VAL A 127 -23.85 -22.55 0.05
N GLN A 128 -24.52 -21.64 -0.66
CA GLN A 128 -24.89 -20.35 -0.11
C GLN A 128 -26.08 -20.51 0.85
N ARG A 129 -25.79 -20.51 2.16
CA ARG A 129 -26.79 -20.58 3.23
C ARG A 129 -26.61 -19.46 4.25
N ARG A 130 -27.66 -19.20 5.04
CA ARG A 130 -27.60 -18.27 6.17
C ARG A 130 -26.53 -18.72 7.15
N ARG A 131 -25.67 -17.78 7.58
CA ARG A 131 -24.66 -18.02 8.62
C ARG A 131 -25.36 -18.29 9.94
N THR A 132 -24.96 -19.38 10.59
CA THR A 132 -25.55 -19.87 11.84
C THR A 132 -24.55 -19.70 12.97
N ALA A 133 -25.01 -19.61 14.23
CA ALA A 133 -24.13 -19.50 15.41
C ALA A 133 -23.11 -20.66 15.53
N LEU A 134 -23.43 -21.84 14.98
CA LEU A 134 -22.48 -22.96 14.89
C LEU A 134 -21.28 -22.65 13.98
N ASP A 135 -21.48 -21.86 12.93
CA ASP A 135 -20.40 -21.46 12.01
C ASP A 135 -19.44 -20.49 12.71
N GLU A 136 -19.96 -19.59 13.55
CA GLU A 136 -19.17 -18.67 14.38
C GLU A 136 -18.31 -19.44 15.39
N LEU A 137 -18.83 -20.53 15.97
CA LEU A 137 -18.06 -21.40 16.87
C LEU A 137 -17.01 -22.24 16.13
N ASN A 138 -17.27 -22.59 14.87
CA ASN A 138 -16.39 -23.45 14.08
C ASN A 138 -15.40 -22.67 13.20
N MET A 139 -15.21 -21.36 13.42
CA MET A 139 -14.31 -20.54 12.60
C MET A 139 -12.86 -21.06 12.59
N ARG A 140 -12.39 -21.55 13.75
CA ARG A 140 -11.06 -22.15 13.89
C ARG A 140 -10.89 -23.44 13.08
N GLY A 141 -11.97 -24.14 12.76
CA GLY A 141 -11.93 -25.33 11.91
C GLY A 141 -11.82 -25.01 10.41
N ILE A 142 -11.98 -23.75 10.01
CA ILE A 142 -11.88 -23.32 8.61
C ILE A 142 -10.49 -22.73 8.33
N PHE A 143 -10.08 -21.77 9.16
CA PHE A 143 -8.74 -21.17 9.11
C PHE A 143 -8.19 -21.02 10.52
N GLU A 144 -6.94 -21.44 10.69
CA GLU A 144 -6.18 -21.39 11.93
C GLU A 144 -5.05 -20.36 11.87
N GLU A 145 -4.42 -20.07 13.01
CA GLU A 145 -3.33 -19.10 13.03
C GLU A 145 -2.17 -19.55 12.12
N ALA A 146 -1.54 -18.59 11.45
CA ALA A 146 -0.47 -18.76 10.46
C ALA A 146 -0.89 -19.27 9.07
N ASP A 147 -2.17 -19.60 8.84
CA ASP A 147 -2.69 -19.92 7.51
C ASP A 147 -2.58 -18.76 6.53
N LEU A 148 -2.45 -19.08 5.24
CA LEU A 148 -2.39 -18.11 4.14
C LEU A 148 -3.71 -18.12 3.37
N ILE A 149 -4.29 -16.93 3.19
CA ILE A 149 -5.54 -16.69 2.46
C ILE A 149 -5.26 -15.77 1.28
N CYS A 150 -5.94 -16.00 0.15
CA CYS A 150 -5.90 -15.17 -1.06
C CYS A 150 -7.33 -14.77 -1.48
#